data_AF-A0A699W9Y4-F1
#
_entry.id   AF-A0A699W9Y4-F1
#
_cell.length_a   1.000
_cell.length_b   1.000
_cell.length_c   1.000
_cell.angle_alpha   90.00
_cell.angle_beta   90.00
_cell.angle_gamma   90.00
#
_symmetry.space_group_name_H-M   'P 1'
#
loop_
_entity.id
_entity.type
_entity.pdbx_description
1 polymer ?
#
loop_
_entity_poly.entity_id
_entity_poly.type
_entity_poly.pdbx_seq_one_letter_code
_entity_poly.pdbx_strand_id
1 'polypeptide(L)'
;MLIVGKNIGRIAQLKRDLSKSFSMKDLGPTKQILGIRIFCERGAKKLHISQEQYIEKVLRRPDLAHAVGVVSRFLSNPGKKHWEAVKWIFRYLR
;
A
#
# COMPACT_ATOMS: atom_id res chain seq x y z
N MET A 1 3.84 -1.28 12.75
CA MET A 1 2.42 -1.52 13.09
C MET A 1 1.82 -0.23 13.67
N LEU A 2 0.58 0.11 13.32
CA LEU A 2 -0.12 1.27 13.89
C LEU A 2 -0.86 0.85 15.17
N ILE A 3 -0.73 1.62 16.25
CA ILE A 3 -1.50 1.45 17.48
C ILE A 3 -2.21 2.77 17.77
N VAL A 4 -3.53 2.72 17.97
CA VAL A 4 -4.38 3.90 18.19
C VAL A 4 -5.23 3.68 19.43
N GLY A 5 -5.39 4.72 20.26
CA GLY A 5 -6.23 4.66 21.44
C GLY A 5 -6.25 5.96 22.23
N LYS A 6 -7.24 6.12 23.11
CA LYS A 6 -7.42 7.32 23.95
C LYS A 6 -6.60 7.27 25.24
N ASN A 7 -6.30 6.07 25.75
CA ASN A 7 -5.57 5.88 27.01
C ASN A 7 -4.11 5.52 26.73
N ILE A 8 -3.20 6.43 27.08
CA ILE A 8 -1.77 6.28 26.82
C ILE A 8 -1.13 5.14 27.62
N GLY A 9 -1.63 4.86 28.83
CA GLY A 9 -1.16 3.78 29.68
C GLY A 9 -1.47 2.41 29.10
N ARG A 10 -2.68 2.23 28.55
CA ARG A 10 -3.06 0.99 27.83
C ARG A 10 -2.23 0.80 26.56
N ILE A 11 -1.97 1.88 25.80
CA ILE A 11 -1.11 1.82 24.62
C ILE A 11 0.32 1.41 25.01
N ALA A 12 0.87 1.98 26.08
CA ALA A 12 2.20 1.63 26.57
C ALA A 12 2.28 0.17 27.02
N GLN A 13 1.27 -0.33 27.72
CA GLN A 13 1.19 -1.73 28.11
C GLN A 13 1.17 -2.65 26.88
N LEU A 14 0.30 -2.35 25.91
CA LEU A 14 0.20 -3.13 24.67
C LEU A 14 1.51 -3.13 23.87
N LYS A 15 2.18 -1.98 23.78
CA LYS A 15 3.52 -1.88 23.16
C LYS A 15 4.53 -2.80 23.83
N ARG A 16 4.55 -2.85 25.17
CA ARG A 16 5.45 -3.73 25.93
C ARG A 16 5.14 -5.20 25.67
N ASP A 17 3.88 -5.59 25.72
CA ASP A 17 3.49 -7.00 25.57
C ASP A 17 3.78 -7.51 24.16
N LEU A 18 3.57 -6.68 23.13
CA LEU A 18 3.96 -7.02 21.77
C LEU A 18 5.47 -7.10 21.59
N SER A 19 6.24 -6.24 22.25
CA SER A 19 7.71 -6.25 22.16
C SER A 19 8.34 -7.47 22.84
N LYS A 20 7.62 -8.16 23.74
CA LYS A 20 8.05 -9.43 24.33
C LYS A 20 7.91 -10.59 23.35
N SER A 21 6.82 -10.62 22.59
CA SER A 21 6.51 -11.73 21.67
C SER A 21 7.08 -11.54 20.27
N PHE A 22 7.36 -10.29 19.87
CA PHE A 22 7.82 -9.96 18.52
C PHE A 22 9.03 -9.03 18.57
N SER A 23 10.04 -9.32 17.75
CA SER A 23 11.16 -8.40 17.52
C SER A 23 10.66 -7.17 16.77
N MET A 24 10.37 -6.09 17.49
CA MET A 24 9.82 -4.87 16.93
C MET A 24 10.49 -3.61 17.47
N LYS A 25 10.53 -2.57 16.65
CA LYS A 25 11.09 -1.26 16.98
C LYS A 25 9.98 -0.22 17.06
N ASP A 26 9.99 0.59 18.12
CA ASP A 26 9.12 1.76 18.21
C ASP A 26 9.69 2.88 17.32
N LEU A 27 8.91 3.32 16.35
CA LEU A 27 9.26 4.40 15.42
C LEU A 27 8.66 5.76 15.87
N GLY A 28 7.97 5.79 17.01
CA GLY A 28 7.33 6.99 17.53
C GLY A 28 6.02 7.34 16.81
N PRO A 29 5.53 8.58 16.97
CA PRO A 29 4.33 9.05 16.28
C PRO A 29 4.53 9.01 14.77
N THR A 30 3.70 8.24 14.07
CA THR A 30 3.80 8.14 12.62
C THR A 30 2.96 9.21 11.92
N LYS A 31 3.52 9.77 10.85
CA LYS A 31 2.80 10.59 9.85
C LYS A 31 2.44 9.79 8.60
N GLN A 32 3.01 8.59 8.44
CA GLN A 32 2.80 7.76 7.26
C GLN A 32 3.02 6.26 7.55
N ILE A 33 2.14 5.41 7.05
CA ILE A 33 2.29 3.95 7.10
C ILE A 33 1.83 3.33 5.80
N LEU A 34 2.67 2.52 5.14
CA LEU A 34 2.31 1.81 3.90
C LEU A 34 1.72 2.73 2.80
N GLY A 35 2.21 3.96 2.69
CA GLY A 35 1.69 4.94 1.72
C GLY A 35 0.42 5.68 2.17
N ILE A 36 -0.13 5.33 3.33
CA ILE A 36 -1.25 6.03 3.96
C ILE A 36 -0.69 7.18 4.81
N ARG A 37 -1.11 8.42 4.53
CA ARG A 37 -0.75 9.61 5.32
C ARG A 37 -1.70 9.78 6.50
N ILE A 38 -1.15 10.11 7.66
CA ILE A 38 -1.90 10.24 8.91
C ILE A 38 -1.69 11.64 9.48
N PHE A 39 -2.81 12.32 9.73
CA PHE A 39 -2.90 13.64 10.33
C PHE A 39 -3.59 13.54 11.68
N CYS A 40 -2.85 13.81 12.74
CA CYS A 40 -3.35 13.80 14.11
C CYS A 40 -3.51 15.24 14.60
N GLU A 41 -4.74 15.74 14.64
CA GLU A 41 -5.07 17.06 15.17
C GLU A 41 -5.54 16.93 16.62
N ARG A 42 -4.59 17.03 17.55
CA ARG A 42 -4.87 16.81 18.99
C ARG A 42 -5.82 17.85 19.59
N GLY A 43 -5.74 19.12 19.17
CA GLY A 43 -6.62 20.19 19.65
C GLY A 43 -8.08 19.98 19.24
N ALA A 44 -8.31 19.52 18.01
CA ALA A 44 -9.64 19.21 17.48
C ALA A 44 -10.10 17.78 17.79
N LYS A 45 -9.26 16.97 18.46
CA LYS A 45 -9.47 15.52 18.68
C LYS A 45 -9.80 14.76 17.38
N LYS A 46 -9.21 15.19 16.26
CA LYS A 46 -9.49 14.64 14.93
C LYS A 46 -8.31 13.79 14.47
N LEU A 47 -8.63 12.60 13.97
CA LEU A 47 -7.69 11.74 13.25
C LEU A 47 -8.14 11.70 11.80
N HIS A 48 -7.31 12.24 10.91
CA HIS A 48 -7.55 12.24 9.48
C HIS A 48 -6.51 11.36 8.79
N ILE A 49 -6.96 10.56 7.84
CA ILE A 49 -6.12 9.63 7.09
C ILE A 49 -6.35 9.92 5.61
N SER A 50 -5.26 10.14 4.84
CA SER A 50 -5.31 10.36 3.40
C SER A 50 -4.58 9.24 2.66
N GLN A 51 -5.22 8.77 1.59
CA GLN A 51 -4.69 7.75 0.69
C GLN A 51 -4.54 8.26 -0.75
N GLU A 52 -4.58 9.57 -0.97
CA GLU A 52 -4.48 10.18 -2.30
C GLU A 52 -3.27 9.67 -3.10
N GLN A 53 -2.11 9.52 -2.45
CA GLN A 53 -0.92 9.00 -3.12
C GLN A 53 -1.06 7.57 -3.63
N TYR A 54 -1.82 6.72 -2.93
CA TYR A 54 -2.12 5.38 -3.42
C TYR A 54 -3.03 5.45 -4.64
N ILE A 55 -4.06 6.28 -4.57
CA ILE A 55 -5.02 6.45 -5.66
C ILE A 55 -4.29 6.99 -6.89
N GLU A 56 -3.42 8.00 -6.75
CA GLU A 56 -2.55 8.46 -7.83
C GLU A 56 -1.64 7.35 -8.35
N LYS A 57 -1.01 6.55 -7.50
CA LYS A 57 -0.15 5.43 -7.91
C LYS A 57 -0.92 4.37 -8.70
N VAL A 58 -2.19 4.15 -8.39
CA VAL A 58 -3.07 3.24 -9.11
C VAL A 58 -3.47 3.84 -10.47
N LEU A 59 -3.84 5.12 -10.48
CA LEU A 59 -4.25 5.83 -11.70
C LEU A 59 -3.08 6.07 -12.67
N ARG A 60 -1.86 6.23 -12.16
CA ARG A 60 -0.62 6.37 -12.95
C ARG A 60 -0.05 5.03 -13.44
N ARG A 61 -0.85 4.00 -13.68
CA ARG A 61 -0.42 2.78 -14.40
C ARG A 61 -0.95 2.71 -15.85
N PRO A 62 -0.75 3.74 -16.69
CA PRO A 62 -1.10 3.68 -18.11
C PRO A 62 -0.25 2.66 -18.87
N ASP A 63 0.90 2.25 -18.33
CA ASP A 63 1.76 1.21 -18.89
C ASP A 63 1.05 -0.15 -19.00
N LEU A 64 0.12 -0.44 -18.08
CA LEU A 64 -0.70 -1.64 -18.19
C LEU A 64 -1.69 -1.51 -19.35
N ALA A 65 -2.37 -0.37 -19.46
CA ALA A 65 -3.32 -0.12 -20.54
C ALA A 65 -2.63 -0.16 -21.91
N HIS A 66 -1.43 0.40 -22.02
CA HIS A 66 -0.60 0.33 -23.21
C HIS A 66 -0.11 -1.11 -23.49
N ALA A 67 0.43 -1.81 -22.50
CA ALA A 67 0.90 -3.19 -22.67
C ALA A 67 -0.22 -4.14 -23.10
N VAL A 68 -1.41 -4.01 -22.50
CA VAL A 68 -2.62 -4.76 -22.89
C VAL A 68 -3.07 -4.37 -24.30
N GLY A 69 -3.04 -3.07 -24.64
CA GLY A 69 -3.35 -2.59 -25.98
C GLY A 69 -2.40 -3.13 -27.06
N VAL A 70 -1.11 -3.21 -26.78
CA VAL A 70 -0.11 -3.79 -27.71
C VAL A 70 -0.34 -5.28 -27.88
N VAL A 71 -0.55 -6.03 -26.80
CA VAL A 71 -0.81 -7.47 -26.86
C VAL A 71 -2.12 -7.77 -27.60
N SER A 72 -3.17 -6.97 -27.35
CA SER A 72 -4.49 -7.15 -27.98
C SER A 72 -4.46 -7.10 -29.52
N ARG A 73 -3.57 -6.29 -30.11
CA ARG A 73 -3.42 -6.19 -31.58
C ARG A 73 -2.92 -7.47 -32.25
N PHE A 74 -2.33 -8.40 -31.51
CA PHE A 74 -1.77 -9.65 -32.05
C PHE A 74 -2.61 -10.89 -31.70
N LEU A 75 -3.85 -10.71 -31.25
CA LEU A 75 -4.75 -11.82 -30.88
C LEU A 75 -5.15 -12.72 -32.05
N SER A 76 -5.18 -12.18 -33.27
CA SER A 76 -5.52 -12.94 -34.49
C SER A 76 -4.41 -13.91 -34.93
N ASN A 77 -3.17 -13.70 -34.49
CA ASN A 77 -2.05 -14.60 -34.77
C ASN A 77 -0.99 -14.57 -33.65
N PRO A 78 -1.26 -15.21 -32.50
CA PRO A 78 -0.41 -15.11 -31.32
C PRO A 78 0.82 -16.04 -31.41
N GLY A 79 2.02 -15.47 -31.36
CA GLY A 79 3.29 -16.21 -31.33
C GLY A 79 3.81 -16.50 -29.91
N LYS A 80 4.88 -17.31 -29.79
CA LYS A 80 5.50 -17.63 -28.48
C LYS A 80 5.87 -16.39 -27.65
N LYS A 81 6.40 -15.34 -28.30
CA LYS A 81 6.76 -14.08 -27.65
C LYS A 81 5.54 -13.32 -27.11
N HIS A 82 4.40 -13.41 -27.79
CA HIS A 82 3.14 -12.83 -27.31
C HIS A 82 2.68 -13.51 -26.01
N TRP A 83 2.73 -14.85 -25.95
CA TRP A 83 2.34 -15.59 -24.75
C TRP A 83 3.24 -15.33 -23.54
N GLU A 84 4.55 -15.12 -23.74
CA GLU A 84 5.44 -14.71 -22.66
C GLU A 84 5.11 -13.29 -22.17
N ALA A 85 4.83 -12.34 -23.07
CA ALA A 85 4.41 -11.00 -22.69
C ALA A 85 3.08 -11.01 -21.90
N VAL A 86 2.11 -11.84 -22.31
CA VAL A 86 0.86 -12.06 -21.59
C VAL A 86 1.13 -12.58 -20.17
N LYS A 87 1.98 -13.60 -20.01
CA LYS A 87 2.36 -14.13 -18.68
C LYS A 87 3.03 -13.07 -17.80
N TRP A 88 3.88 -12.22 -18.38
CA TRP A 88 4.54 -11.12 -17.67
C TRP A 88 3.56 -10.05 -17.19
N ILE A 89 2.58 -9.66 -18.03
CA ILE A 89 1.50 -8.75 -17.64
C ILE A 89 0.70 -9.37 -16.48
N PHE A 90 0.35 -10.66 -16.57
CA PHE A 90 -0.34 -11.35 -15.48
C PHE A 90 0.48 -11.46 -14.18
N ARG A 91 1.81 -11.57 -14.26
CA ARG A 91 2.70 -11.54 -13.09
C ARG A 91 2.83 -10.16 -12.47
N TYR A 92 2.88 -9.12 -13.30
CA TYR A 92 2.99 -7.73 -12.86
C TYR A 92 1.70 -7.18 -12.23
N LEU A 93 0.57 -7.82 -12.55
CA LEU A 93 -0.74 -7.57 -11.94
C LEU A 93 -0.96 -8.26 -10.58
N ARG A 94 -0.07 -9.18 -10.20
CA ARG A 94 -0.13 -9.93 -8.93
C ARG A 94 0.66 -9.21 -7.83
#